data_AF-N9TWC9-F1
#
_entry.id   AF-N9TWC9-F1
#
_cell.length_a   1.000
_cell.length_b   1.000
_cell.length_c   1.000
_cell.angle_alpha   90.00
_cell.angle_beta   90.00
_cell.angle_gamma   90.00
#
_symmetry.space_group_name_H-M   'P 1'
#
loop_
_entity.id
_entity.type
_entity.pdbx_description
1 polymer ?
#
loop_
_entity_poly.entity_id
_entity_poly.type
_entity_poly.pdbx_seq_one_letter_code
_entity_poly.pdbx_strand_id
1 'polypeptide(L)' 'DMTALWEQALGRIGERQESYQHFMGPLEAQLRRLIDDARHSDGAGFRALPKDDAPKRRFTKRKGTKKPAKAVAA' A
#
# COMPACT_ATOMS: atom_id res chain seq x y z
N ASP A 1 -8.34 -0.69 18.95
CA ASP A 1 -7.50 -0.96 17.78
C ASP A 1 -7.88 -2.32 17.20
N MET A 2 -8.00 -2.44 15.88
CA MET A 2 -8.48 -3.69 15.29
C MET A 2 -7.48 -4.84 15.47
N THR A 3 -6.18 -4.53 15.41
CA THR A 3 -5.11 -5.51 15.60
C THR A 3 -5.15 -6.13 16.99
N ALA A 4 -5.25 -5.32 18.05
CA ALA A 4 -5.32 -5.81 19.42
C ALA A 4 -6.56 -6.69 19.68
N LEU A 5 -7.71 -6.35 19.06
CA LEU A 5 -8.92 -7.16 19.17
C LEU A 5 -8.75 -8.53 18.49
N TRP A 6 -8.08 -8.57 17.34
CA TRP A 6 -7.79 -9.83 16.64
C TRP A 6 -6.81 -10.70 17.42
N GLU A 7 -5.75 -10.12 17.97
CA GLU A 7 -4.80 -10.86 18.81
C GLU A 7 -5.48 -11.47 20.04
N GLN A 8 -6.37 -10.71 20.69
CA GLN A 8 -7.17 -11.21 21.81
C GLN A 8 -8.08 -12.39 21.40
N ALA A 9 -8.77 -12.28 20.27
CA ALA A 9 -9.65 -13.35 19.76
C ALA A 9 -8.85 -14.60 19.37
N LEU A 10 -7.70 -14.43 18.72
CA LEU A 10 -6.78 -15.52 18.39
C LEU A 10 -6.24 -16.22 19.66
N GLY A 11 -5.95 -15.45 20.71
CA GLY A 11 -5.60 -16.00 22.03
C GLY A 11 -6.71 -16.89 22.60
N ARG A 12 -7.96 -16.40 22.58
CA ARG A 12 -9.13 -17.17 23.05
C ARG A 12 -9.40 -18.44 22.25
N ILE A 13 -9.14 -18.43 20.95
CA ILE A 13 -9.20 -19.63 20.10
C ILE A 13 -8.14 -20.65 20.54
N GLY A 14 -6.91 -20.19 20.81
CA GLY A 14 -5.84 -21.05 21.34
C GLY A 14 -6.19 -21.67 22.70
N GLU A 15 -6.89 -20.92 23.54
CA GLU A 15 -7.41 -21.36 24.84
C GLU A 15 -8.71 -22.19 24.75
N ARG A 16 -9.20 -22.47 23.53
CA ARG A 16 -10.47 -23.19 23.26
C ARG A 16 -11.73 -22.52 23.84
N GLN A 17 -11.68 -21.22 24.08
CA GLN A 17 -12.80 -20.42 24.56
C GLN A 17 -13.66 -19.88 23.40
N GLU A 18 -13.11 -19.88 22.18
CA GLU A 18 -13.78 -19.39 20.98
C GLU A 18 -13.46 -20.30 19.79
N SER A 19 -14.33 -20.31 18.78
CA SER A 19 -14.10 -21.08 17.55
C SER A 19 -13.62 -20.18 16.42
N TYR A 20 -12.81 -20.76 15.52
CA TYR A 20 -12.31 -20.05 14.35
C TYR A 20 -13.43 -19.47 13.48
N GLN A 21 -14.52 -20.21 13.28
CA GLN A 21 -15.67 -19.75 12.48
C GLN A 21 -16.38 -18.56 13.13
N HIS A 22 -16.46 -18.55 14.46
CA HIS A 22 -17.06 -17.45 15.21
C HIS A 22 -16.25 -16.15 15.06
N PHE A 23 -14.93 -16.24 14.96
CA PHE A 23 -14.04 -15.11 14.68
C PHE A 23 -14.04 -14.69 13.21
N MET A 24 -13.89 -15.65 12.28
CA MET A 24 -13.70 -15.34 10.85
C MET A 24 -14.97 -14.85 10.15
N GLY A 25 -16.15 -15.35 10.53
CA GLY A 25 -17.40 -14.94 9.88
C GLY A 25 -17.63 -13.42 9.95
N PRO A 26 -17.61 -12.82 11.14
CA PRO A 26 -17.69 -11.36 11.30
C PRO A 26 -16.55 -10.61 10.61
N LEU A 27 -15.31 -11.14 10.67
CA LEU A 27 -14.14 -10.53 10.03
C LEU A 27 -14.30 -10.43 8.51
N GLU A 28 -14.72 -11.51 7.85
CA GLU A 28 -14.95 -11.52 6.40
C GLU A 28 -16.07 -10.55 6.00
N ALA A 29 -17.16 -10.50 6.78
CA ALA A 29 -18.24 -9.56 6.54
C ALA A 29 -17.75 -8.10 6.64
N GLN A 30 -16.92 -7.80 7.64
CA GLN A 30 -16.33 -6.48 7.82
C GLN A 30 -15.38 -6.10 6.67
N LEU A 31 -14.56 -7.04 6.19
CA LEU A 31 -13.68 -6.82 5.02
C LEU A 31 -14.48 -6.56 3.73
N ARG A 32 -15.54 -7.33 3.49
CA ARG A 32 -16.43 -7.12 2.34
C ARG A 32 -17.06 -5.73 2.37
N ARG A 33 -17.53 -5.30 3.55
CA ARG A 33 -18.06 -3.95 3.74
C ARG A 33 -17.00 -2.88 3.49
N LEU A 34 -15.79 -3.04 4.00
CA LEU A 34 -14.69 -2.10 3.76
C LEU A 34 -14.37 -1.95 2.27
N ILE A 35 -14.37 -3.06 1.52
CA ILE A 35 -14.17 -3.05 0.06
C ILE A 35 -15.30 -2.30 -0.62
N ASP A 36 -16.55 -2.52 -0.20
CA ASP A 36 -17.70 -1.85 -0.77
C ASP A 36 -17.69 -0.34 -0.48
N ASP A 37 -17.42 0.05 0.76
CA ASP A 37 -17.27 1.45 1.16
C ASP A 37 -16.15 2.13 0.37
N ALA A 38 -15.02 1.45 0.16
CA ALA A 38 -13.91 1.97 -0.64
C ALA A 38 -14.26 2.15 -2.12
N ARG A 39 -15.12 1.29 -2.68
CA ARG A 39 -15.62 1.42 -4.06
C ARG A 39 -16.54 2.63 -4.23
N HIS A 40 -17.31 2.97 -3.22
CA HIS A 40 -18.26 4.09 -3.24
C HIS A 40 -17.62 5.42 -2.83
N SER A 41 -16.38 5.41 -2.33
CA SER A 41 -15.63 6.63 -2.03
C SER A 41 -15.23 7.36 -3.32
N ASP A 42 -15.69 8.59 -3.50
CA ASP A 42 -15.41 9.42 -4.70
C ASP A 42 -13.97 9.97 -4.75
N GLY A 43 -13.17 9.68 -3.71
CA GLY A 43 -11.80 10.13 -3.56
C GLY A 43 -11.63 11.65 -3.38
N ALA A 44 -12.70 12.42 -3.19
CA ALA A 44 -12.63 13.86 -2.96
C ALA A 44 -11.84 14.21 -1.69
N GLY A 45 -11.91 13.35 -0.67
CA GLY A 45 -11.07 13.47 0.53
C GLY A 45 -9.57 13.47 0.24
N PHE A 46 -9.13 12.73 -0.79
CA PHE A 46 -7.72 12.72 -1.21
C PHE A 46 -7.31 14.01 -1.94
N ARG A 47 -8.25 14.72 -2.58
CA ARG A 47 -7.96 16.00 -3.26
C ARG A 47 -7.68 17.15 -2.28
N ALA A 48 -8.22 17.07 -1.07
CA ALA A 48 -7.99 18.05 -0.01
C ALA A 48 -6.66 17.82 0.73
N LEU A 49 -5.96 16.71 0.47
CA LEU A 49 -4.66 16.45 1.09
C LEU A 49 -3.61 17.40 0.50
N PRO A 50 -2.69 17.94 1.33
CA PRO A 50 -1.55 18.69 0.85
C PRO A 50 -0.76 17.84 -0.14
N LYS A 51 -0.42 18.40 -1.30
CA LYS A 51 0.54 17.74 -2.20
C LYS A 51 1.89 17.78 -1.49
N ASP A 52 2.54 16.63 -1.36
CA ASP A 52 3.96 16.59 -1.01
C ASP A 52 4.73 17.34 -2.11
N ASP A 53 5.09 18.59 -1.84
CA ASP A 53 5.99 19.40 -2.66
C ASP A 53 7.44 18.93 -2.52
N ALA A 54 7.66 17.63 -2.32
CA ALA A 54 8.99 17.03 -2.35
C ALA A 54 9.60 17.39 -3.73
N PRO A 55 10.72 18.13 -3.77
CA PRO A 55 11.27 18.62 -5.02
C PRO A 55 11.59 17.40 -5.88
N LYS A 56 10.85 17.25 -6.99
CA LYS A 56 11.07 16.18 -7.97
C LYS A 56 12.56 16.17 -8.28
N ARG A 57 13.28 15.16 -7.80
CA ARG A 57 14.72 15.00 -8.08
C ARG A 57 14.88 14.99 -9.59
N ARG A 58 15.29 16.13 -10.15
CA ARG A 58 15.57 16.27 -11.57
C ARG A 58 16.82 15.44 -11.80
N PHE A 59 16.65 14.21 -12.29
CA PHE A 59 17.77 13.44 -12.79
C PHE A 59 18.41 14.24 -13.92
N THR A 60 19.56 14.85 -13.65
CA THR A 60 20.36 15.51 -14.66
C THR A 60 20.82 14.44 -15.64
N LYS A 61 20.27 14.45 -16.85
CA LYS A 61 20.72 13.58 -17.94
C LYS A 61 22.19 13.87 -18.19
N ARG A 62 23.09 12.99 -17.72
CA ARG A 62 24.53 13.07 -18.01
C ARG A 62 24.67 13.07 -19.53
N LYS A 63 25.16 14.18 -20.08
CA LYS A 63 25.46 14.32 -21.51
C LYS A 63 26.56 13.30 -21.82
N GLY A 64 26.19 12.22 -22.51
CA GLY A 64 27.13 11.16 -22.88
C GLY A 64 28.34 11.77 -23.58
N THR A 65 29.53 11.52 -23.05
CA THR A 65 30.79 11.86 -23.70
C THR A 65 30.85 11.07 -25.01
N LYS A 66 30.75 11.77 -26.14
CA LYS A 66 30.99 11.16 -27.45
C LYS A 66 32.44 10.67 -27.46
N LYS A 67 32.65 9.34 -27.52
CA LYS A 67 33.96 8.76 -27.85
C LYS A 67 34.36 9.26 -29.24
N PRO A 68 35.61 9.74 -29.45
CA PRO A 68 36.07 10.06 -30.79
C PRO A 68 36.17 8.77 -31.60
N ALA A 69 35.61 8.78 -32.81
CA ALA A 69 35.80 7.71 -33.78
C ALA A 69 37.28 7.69 -34.19
N LYS A 70 37.90 6.52 -34.06
CA LYS A 70 39.29 6.26 -34.45
C LYS A 70 39.39 6.43 -35.98
N ALA A 71 40.22 7.37 -36.44
CA ALA A 71 40.54 7.51 -37.85
C ALA A 71 41.35 6.29 -38.32
N VAL A 72 40.92 5.66 -39.41
CA VAL A 72 41.68 4.62 -40.12
C VAL A 72 42.59 5.35 -41.11
N ALA A 73 43.90 5.19 -40.97
CA ALA A 73 44.90 5.64 -41.93
C ALA A 73 45.11 4.58 -43.02
N ALA A 74 45.28 5.06 -44.25
CA ALA A 74 45.55 4.32 -45.47
C ALA A 74 46.97 3.73 -45.50
#